data_AF-A0A358EHC7-F1
#
_entry.id   AF-A0A358EHC7-F1
#
_cell.length_a   1.000
_cell.length_b   1.000
_cell.length_c   1.000
_cell.angle_alpha   90.00
_cell.angle_beta   90.00
_cell.angle_gamma   90.00
#
_symmetry.space_group_name_H-M   'P 1'
#
loop_
_entity.id
_entity.type
_entity.pdbx_description
1 polymer ?
#
loop_
_entity_poly.entity_id
_entity_poly.type
_entity_poly.pdbx_seq_one_letter_code
_entity_poly.pdbx_strand_id
1 'polypeptide(L)' 'MNDSVAIDAKRILLRYGAPISVLDAVSQTHRIEFAREVAKTALPERQARLRELLIENAYIVVEEDD' A
#
# COMPACT_ATOMS: atom_id res chain seq x y z
N MET A 1 9.37 4.99 18.90
CA MET A 1 9.69 3.73 18.17
C MET A 1 8.64 3.38 17.12
N ASN A 2 7.34 3.57 17.42
CA ASN A 2 6.24 3.31 16.47
C ASN A 2 6.24 4.23 15.23
N ASP A 3 6.69 5.48 15.37
CA ASP A 3 6.74 6.43 14.26
C ASP A 3 7.71 6.02 13.14
N SER A 4 8.82 5.37 13.50
CA SER A 4 9.81 4.89 12.52
C SER A 4 9.20 3.84 11.59
N VAL A 5 8.44 2.90 12.16
CA VAL A 5 7.77 1.83 11.41
C VAL A 5 6.69 2.42 10.50
N ALA A 6 5.92 3.39 10.99
CA ALA A 6 4.87 4.02 10.19
C ALA A 6 5.41 4.88 9.05
N ILE A 7 6.54 5.57 9.25
CA ILE A 7 7.24 6.32 8.21
C ILE A 7 7.78 5.37 7.14
N ASP A 8 8.42 4.26 7.55
CA ASP A 8 8.94 3.27 6.62
C ASP A 8 7.81 2.58 5.83
N ALA A 9 6.72 2.23 6.49
CA ALA A 9 5.53 1.70 5.84
C ALA A 9 5.00 2.67 4.78
N LYS A 10 4.81 3.96 5.12
CA LYS A 10 4.38 4.98 4.14
C LYS A 10 5.37 5.05 2.95
N ARG A 11 6.67 4.98 3.21
CA ARG A 11 7.71 5.02 2.16
C ARG A 11 7.67 3.80 1.24
N ILE A 12 7.49 2.59 1.79
CA ILE A 12 7.36 1.36 1.01
C ILE A 12 6.15 1.45 0.07
N LEU A 13 4.99 1.89 0.58
CA LEU A 13 3.77 1.97 -0.23
C LEU A 13 3.90 3.02 -1.35
N LEU A 14 4.50 4.17 -1.07
CA LEU A 14 4.81 5.18 -2.09
C LEU A 14 5.75 4.62 -3.17
N ARG A 15 6.78 3.87 -2.77
CA ARG A 15 7.75 3.26 -3.70
C ARG A 15 7.09 2.31 -4.69
N TYR A 16 6.06 1.59 -4.26
CA TYR A 16 5.37 0.59 -5.08
C TYR A 16 4.07 1.11 -5.71
N GLY A 17 3.83 2.44 -5.68
CA GLY A 17 2.84 3.08 -6.52
C GLY A 17 1.50 3.43 -5.87
N ALA A 18 1.38 3.36 -4.54
CA ALA A 18 0.18 3.90 -3.88
C ALA A 18 0.13 5.44 -4.04
N PRO A 19 -0.95 6.02 -4.58
CA PRO A 19 -1.10 7.46 -4.67
C PRO A 19 -1.09 8.10 -3.27
N ILE A 20 -0.45 9.27 -3.14
CA ILE A 20 -0.38 9.96 -1.85
C ILE A 20 -1.78 10.31 -1.30
N SER A 21 -2.70 10.69 -2.19
CA SER A 21 -4.11 10.97 -1.87
C SER A 21 -4.83 9.76 -1.28
N VAL A 22 -4.52 8.55 -1.77
CA VAL A 22 -5.05 7.30 -1.22
C VAL A 22 -4.44 7.03 0.15
N LEU A 23 -3.11 7.17 0.29
CA LEU A 23 -2.42 6.89 1.55
C LEU A 23 -2.83 7.79 2.71
N ASP A 24 -3.33 8.99 2.44
CA ASP A 24 -3.85 9.88 3.48
C ASP A 24 -5.18 9.35 4.07
N ALA A 25 -5.94 8.54 3.31
CA ALA A 25 -7.12 7.82 3.80
C ALA A 25 -6.78 6.45 4.43
N VAL A 26 -5.59 5.90 4.19
CA VAL A 26 -5.17 4.62 4.76
C VAL A 26 -4.72 4.81 6.22
N SER A 27 -5.36 4.07 7.13
CA SER A 27 -5.01 4.07 8.55
C SER A 27 -3.54 3.68 8.76
N GLN A 28 -2.93 4.13 9.86
CA GLN A 28 -1.53 3.75 10.17
C GLN A 28 -1.37 2.22 10.26
N THR A 29 -2.34 1.54 10.86
CA THR A 29 -2.37 0.07 10.99
C THR A 29 -2.35 -0.60 9.62
N HIS A 30 -3.27 -0.23 8.72
CA HIS A 30 -3.31 -0.79 7.37
C HIS A 30 -2.05 -0.48 6.57
N ARG A 31 -1.46 0.72 6.72
CA ARG A 31 -0.19 1.04 6.06
C ARG A 31 0.92 0.06 6.47
N ILE A 32 1.02 -0.25 7.76
CA ILE A 32 2.02 -1.17 8.30
C ILE A 32 1.75 -2.60 7.79
N GLU A 33 0.50 -3.04 7.79
CA GLU A 33 0.10 -4.36 7.30
C GLU A 33 0.41 -4.52 5.81
N PHE A 34 -0.01 -3.57 4.97
CA PHE A 34 0.26 -3.59 3.54
C PHE A 34 1.76 -3.56 3.25
N ALA A 35 2.54 -2.74 3.95
CA ALA A 35 3.98 -2.67 3.75
C ALA A 35 4.66 -4.01 4.09
N ARG A 36 4.18 -4.72 5.12
CA ARG A 36 4.68 -6.06 5.47
C ARG A 36 4.35 -7.09 4.40
N GLU A 37 3.13 -7.09 3.89
CA GLU A 37 2.73 -8.01 2.83
C GLU A 37 3.52 -7.75 1.54
N VAL A 38 3.61 -6.48 1.12
CA VAL A 38 4.42 -6.08 -0.04
C VAL A 38 5.90 -6.44 0.14
N ALA A 39 6.47 -6.32 1.34
CA ALA A 39 7.86 -6.70 1.59
C ALA A 39 8.11 -8.21 1.45
N LYS A 40 7.11 -9.05 1.77
CA LYS A 40 7.18 -10.51 1.62
C LYS A 40 6.95 -10.98 0.17
N THR A 41 6.31 -10.16 -0.66
CA THR A 41 6.08 -10.45 -2.08
C THR A 41 7.37 -10.33 -2.91
N ALA A 42 7.49 -11.17 -3.95
CA ALA A 42 8.60 -11.12 -4.89
C ALA A 42 8.70 -9.72 -5.53
N LEU A 43 9.92 -9.21 -5.71
CA LEU A 43 10.15 -7.84 -6.21
C LEU A 43 9.30 -7.45 -7.44
N PRO A 44 9.18 -8.28 -8.50
CA PRO A 44 8.39 -7.91 -9.68
C PRO A 44 6.87 -7.85 -9.41
N GLU A 45 6.37 -8.49 -8.36
CA GLU A 45 4.94 -8.61 -8.05
C GLU A 45 4.46 -7.56 -7.04
N ARG A 46 5.37 -6.84 -6.38
CA ARG A 46 5.06 -5.92 -5.27
C ARG A 46 4.06 -4.84 -5.61
N GLN A 47 4.17 -4.25 -6.81
CA GLN A 47 3.25 -3.22 -7.27
C GLN A 47 1.84 -3.79 -7.49
N ALA A 48 1.75 -4.94 -8.15
CA ALA A 48 0.46 -5.62 -8.37
C ALA A 48 -0.19 -5.99 -7.03
N ARG A 49 0.58 -6.58 -6.11
CA ARG A 49 0.07 -6.96 -4.79
C ARG A 49 -0.39 -5.76 -3.96
N LEU A 50 0.33 -4.64 -4.02
CA LEU A 50 -0.11 -3.40 -3.37
C LEU A 50 -1.45 -2.91 -3.94
N ARG A 51 -1.61 -2.94 -5.27
CA ARG A 51 -2.86 -2.56 -5.92
C ARG A 51 -4.01 -3.44 -5.46
N GLU A 52 -3.82 -4.77 -5.42
CA GLU A 52 -4.81 -5.72 -4.91
C GLU A 52 -5.22 -5.40 -3.48
N LEU A 53 -4.26 -5.21 -2.57
CA LEU A 53 -4.54 -4.87 -1.16
C LEU A 53 -5.36 -3.58 -1.02
N LEU A 54 -5.07 -2.57 -1.83
CA LEU A 54 -5.83 -1.31 -1.84
C LEU A 54 -7.26 -1.52 -2.37
N ILE A 55 -7.46 -2.40 -3.35
CA ILE A 55 -8.80 -2.76 -3.88
C ILE A 55 -9.58 -3.58 -2.86
N GLU A 56 -8.97 -4.65 -2.31
CA GLU A 56 -9.54 -5.55 -1.30
C GLU A 56 -10.07 -4.79 -0.07
N ASN A 57 -9.42 -3.67 0.27
CA ASN A 57 -9.79 -2.82 1.40
C ASN A 57 -10.54 -1.53 0.99
N ALA A 58 -11.06 -1.47 -0.25
CA ALA A 58 -11.87 -0.37 -0.78
C ALA A 58 -11.21 1.02 -0.74
N TYR A 59 -9.88 1.08 -0.79
CA TYR A 59 -9.13 2.34 -0.87
C TYR A 59 -9.00 2.88 -2.30
N ILE A 60 -9.07 1.99 -3.29
CA ILE A 60 -9.14 2.33 -4.70
C ILE A 60 -10.20 1.47 -5.38
N VAL A 61 -10.80 2.01 -6.44
CA VAL A 61 -11.73 1.29 -7.29
C VAL A 61 -10.99 0.96 -8.59
N VAL A 62 -11.22 -0.24 -9.13
CA VAL A 62 -10.80 -0.52 -10.51
C VAL A 62 -11.82 0.17 -11.39
N GLU A 63 -11.47 1.33 -11.94
CA GLU A 63 -12.16 1.79 -13.14
C GLU A 63 -11.78 0.80 -14.24
N GLU A 64 -12.73 -0.04 -14.65
CA GLU A 64 -12.60 -0.76 -15.93
C GLU A 64 -12.69 0.33 -17.01
N ASP A 65 -11.56 0.64 -17.62
CA ASP A 65 -11.54 1.42 -18.86
C ASP A 65 -12.27 0.60 -19.93
N ASP A 66 -13.55 0.92 -20.18
CA ASP A 66 -14.38 0.42 -21.29
C ASP A 66 -13.78 0.81 -22.66
#